data_AF-A0A959HCW1-F1
#
_entry.id   AF-A0A959HCW1-F1
#
_cell.length_a   1.000
_cell.length_b   1.000
_cell.length_c   1.000
_cell.angle_alpha   90.00
_cell.angle_beta   90.00
_cell.angle_gamma   90.00
#
_symmetry.space_group_name_H-M   'P 1'
#
loop_
_entity.id
_entity.type
_entity.pdbx_description
1 polymer ?
#
loop_
_entity_poly.entity_id
_entity_poly.type
_entity_poly.pdbx_seq_one_letter_code
_entity_poly.pdbx_strand_id
1 'polypeptide(L)'
;MRPLLNWLVLPIFHRLLALLPFPFLFVTASAQTPFPGPDEVYRDDVTPRIDILLPTDSLSVMLAPGNEDSDYHWHATFVFDNGFIRDTVENIGFRLRGNTSRYAAKKSFKVSFNTYESGRKWQGVEKLNINGEHNDPSVARSKICWDMLRDMGVPAPRANHVRLYVNGENYGLYANVEHIDEEFAGLRFGNKDGNLYKCLWPADLAYLGDDPDAYKFTSGDRRAYELHINEEEDDYSDLAHFIEVLNNTPLQDLPCELEQVFNVDSYLRSIAFDVLSGNWDGPIYNKNNFYLYHNQSTGRFEYIPYDLDNTFGIDWF
;
A
#
# COMPACT_ATOMS: atom_id res chain seq x y z
N MET A 1 -82.31 16.74 -63.43
CA MET A 1 -83.11 16.78 -62.17
C MET A 1 -82.13 16.94 -61.02
N ARG A 2 -82.23 18.02 -60.23
CA ARG A 2 -81.45 18.28 -58.98
C ARG A 2 -82.04 17.46 -57.81
N PRO A 3 -81.45 17.49 -56.59
CA PRO A 3 -80.07 17.28 -56.14
C PRO A 3 -80.03 16.24 -54.98
N LEU A 4 -78.87 16.00 -54.32
CA LEU A 4 -78.77 15.94 -52.85
C LEU A 4 -77.31 15.77 -52.39
N LEU A 5 -76.96 16.63 -51.44
CA LEU A 5 -75.67 16.85 -50.80
C LEU A 5 -75.64 15.99 -49.53
N ASN A 6 -74.64 15.13 -49.33
CA ASN A 6 -74.44 14.42 -48.06
C ASN A 6 -73.05 14.70 -47.51
N TRP A 7 -73.04 15.26 -46.29
CA TRP A 7 -71.89 15.58 -45.47
C TRP A 7 -71.36 14.32 -44.80
N LEU A 8 -70.05 14.07 -44.89
CA LEU A 8 -69.35 13.04 -44.13
C LEU A 8 -68.59 13.70 -42.97
N VAL A 9 -68.97 13.30 -41.76
CA VAL A 9 -68.38 13.70 -40.47
C VAL A 9 -67.08 12.89 -40.25
N LEU A 10 -65.98 13.58 -39.97
CA LEU A 10 -64.71 12.99 -39.51
C LEU A 10 -64.69 12.90 -37.97
N PRO A 11 -64.32 11.77 -37.35
CA PRO A 11 -64.01 11.74 -35.92
C PRO A 11 -62.54 12.11 -35.67
N ILE A 12 -62.34 13.10 -34.80
CA ILE A 12 -61.04 13.51 -34.25
C ILE A 12 -60.66 12.52 -33.14
N PHE A 13 -59.64 11.68 -33.37
CA PHE A 13 -59.03 10.88 -32.31
C PHE A 13 -57.96 11.71 -31.59
N HIS A 14 -58.23 12.12 -30.34
CA HIS A 14 -57.20 12.58 -29.41
C HIS A 14 -56.42 11.37 -28.90
N ARG A 15 -55.13 11.25 -29.27
CA ARG A 15 -54.20 10.35 -28.59
C ARG A 15 -53.57 11.09 -27.41
N LEU A 16 -54.02 10.77 -26.20
CA LEU A 16 -53.23 11.05 -24.99
C LEU A 16 -52.02 10.11 -24.97
N LEU A 17 -50.81 10.67 -25.08
CA LEU A 17 -49.59 9.96 -24.68
C LEU A 17 -49.49 10.01 -23.15
N ALA A 18 -49.69 8.88 -22.48
CA ALA A 18 -49.33 8.73 -21.08
C ALA A 18 -47.80 8.53 -20.99
N LEU A 19 -47.10 9.51 -20.44
CA LEU A 19 -45.70 9.39 -20.03
C LEU A 19 -45.66 8.59 -18.72
N LEU A 20 -45.23 7.33 -18.78
CA LEU A 20 -44.90 6.54 -17.60
C LEU A 20 -43.52 6.97 -17.08
N PRO A 21 -43.36 7.27 -15.77
CA PRO A 21 -42.06 7.58 -15.21
C PRO A 21 -41.23 6.29 -15.13
N PHE A 22 -40.11 6.25 -15.85
CA PHE A 22 -39.09 5.23 -15.67
C PHE A 22 -38.38 5.52 -14.33
N PRO A 23 -38.42 4.63 -13.34
CA PRO A 23 -37.59 4.81 -12.15
C PRO A 23 -36.13 4.64 -12.56
N PHE A 24 -35.35 5.71 -12.47
CA PHE A 24 -33.90 5.62 -12.51
C PHE A 24 -33.45 4.86 -11.26
N LEU A 25 -33.19 3.56 -11.42
CA LEU A 25 -32.42 2.78 -10.46
C LEU A 25 -30.97 3.29 -10.51
N PHE A 26 -30.62 4.19 -9.60
CA PHE A 26 -29.22 4.45 -9.27
C PHE A 26 -28.69 3.21 -8.54
N VAL A 27 -28.08 2.29 -9.29
CA VAL A 27 -27.22 1.27 -8.70
C VAL A 27 -25.90 1.97 -8.39
N THR A 28 -25.74 2.44 -7.15
CA THR A 28 -24.40 2.74 -6.63
C THR A 28 -23.72 1.40 -6.40
N ALA A 29 -23.00 0.91 -7.41
CA ALA A 29 -22.03 -0.14 -7.19
C ALA A 29 -20.87 0.49 -6.41
N SER A 30 -20.91 0.41 -5.08
CA SER A 30 -19.68 0.50 -4.30
C SER A 30 -18.86 -0.73 -4.65
N ALA A 31 -17.98 -0.60 -5.65
CA ALA A 31 -16.90 -1.55 -5.81
C ALA A 31 -16.04 -1.42 -4.54
N GLN A 32 -16.23 -2.31 -3.58
CA GLN A 32 -15.26 -2.44 -2.49
C GLN A 32 -13.92 -2.76 -3.14
N THR A 33 -12.89 -2.03 -2.75
CA THR A 33 -11.50 -2.33 -3.10
C THR A 33 -11.28 -3.82 -2.81
N PRO A 34 -10.91 -4.66 -3.81
CA PRO A 34 -10.65 -6.06 -3.56
C PRO A 34 -9.52 -6.20 -2.54
N PHE A 35 -9.84 -6.70 -1.35
CA PHE A 35 -8.82 -7.03 -0.36
C PHE A 35 -8.48 -8.52 -0.51
N PRO A 36 -7.25 -8.87 -0.90
CA PRO A 36 -6.86 -10.27 -0.92
C PRO A 36 -7.02 -10.86 0.47
N GLY A 37 -7.62 -12.04 0.55
CA GLY A 37 -7.74 -12.81 1.79
C GLY A 37 -6.37 -13.30 2.29
N PRO A 38 -6.31 -13.91 3.48
CA PRO A 38 -5.13 -14.63 3.91
C PRO A 38 -4.89 -15.83 2.99
N ASP A 39 -3.82 -15.78 2.20
CA ASP A 39 -3.34 -16.92 1.41
C ASP A 39 -2.37 -17.78 2.24
N GLU A 40 -1.71 -18.75 1.60
CA GLU A 40 -0.77 -19.63 2.30
C GLU A 40 0.42 -18.88 2.91
N VAL A 41 0.76 -17.69 2.41
CA VAL A 41 1.84 -16.84 2.92
C VAL A 41 1.40 -16.07 4.17
N TYR A 42 0.18 -15.53 4.16
CA TYR A 42 -0.30 -14.57 5.18
C TYR A 42 -1.42 -15.08 6.09
N ARG A 43 -1.77 -16.36 6.04
CA ARG A 43 -2.69 -16.98 7.01
C ARG A 43 -2.19 -16.85 8.45
N ASP A 44 -3.13 -16.72 9.37
CA ASP A 44 -2.91 -16.39 10.78
C ASP A 44 -3.38 -17.47 11.76
N ASP A 45 -3.89 -18.59 11.26
CA ASP A 45 -4.27 -19.78 12.04
C ASP A 45 -3.09 -20.72 12.35
N VAL A 46 -1.92 -20.44 11.77
CA VAL A 46 -0.64 -21.11 12.03
C VAL A 46 0.48 -20.08 12.16
N THR A 47 1.60 -20.49 12.76
CA THR A 47 2.84 -19.69 12.76
C THR A 47 3.87 -20.39 11.86
N PRO A 48 4.00 -19.97 10.58
CA PRO A 48 4.95 -20.58 9.67
C PRO A 48 6.40 -20.51 10.18
N ARG A 49 7.22 -21.44 9.71
CA ARG A 49 8.67 -21.41 9.88
C ARG A 49 9.29 -20.94 8.57
N ILE A 50 10.21 -19.99 8.66
CA ILE A 50 11.07 -19.57 7.57
C ILE A 50 12.51 -19.93 7.95
N ASP A 51 13.18 -20.73 7.12
CA ASP A 51 14.62 -20.93 7.21
C ASP A 51 15.33 -20.15 6.08
N ILE A 52 16.36 -19.40 6.44
CA ILE A 52 17.29 -18.75 5.52
C ILE A 52 18.64 -19.46 5.64
N LEU A 53 19.13 -19.98 4.52
CA LEU A 53 20.44 -20.63 4.44
C LEU A 53 21.36 -19.79 3.56
N LEU A 54 22.48 -19.35 4.10
CA LEU A 54 23.46 -18.52 3.40
C LEU A 54 24.89 -18.80 3.90
N PRO A 55 25.93 -18.52 3.10
CA PRO A 55 27.31 -18.65 3.56
C PRO A 55 27.57 -17.89 4.87
N THR A 56 28.25 -18.53 5.83
CA THR A 56 28.47 -17.95 7.17
C THR A 56 29.29 -16.66 7.12
N ASP A 57 30.23 -16.55 6.18
CA ASP A 57 31.00 -15.33 5.93
C ASP A 57 30.10 -14.19 5.43
N SER A 58 29.17 -14.47 4.53
CA SER A 58 28.16 -13.50 4.06
C SER A 58 27.28 -12.98 5.19
N LEU A 59 26.76 -13.88 6.04
CA LEU A 59 26.00 -13.50 7.23
C LEU A 59 26.86 -12.65 8.19
N SER A 60 28.11 -13.04 8.39
CA SER A 60 29.03 -12.35 9.29
C SER A 60 29.34 -10.93 8.81
N VAL A 61 29.54 -10.75 7.50
CA VAL A 61 29.73 -9.42 6.90
C VAL A 61 28.44 -8.61 7.03
N MET A 62 27.28 -9.18 6.67
CA MET A 62 26.00 -8.49 6.76
C MET A 62 25.71 -7.94 8.17
N LEU A 63 26.06 -8.70 9.21
CA LEU A 63 25.81 -8.34 10.61
C LEU A 63 26.98 -7.61 11.29
N ALA A 64 28.09 -7.39 10.58
CA ALA A 64 29.25 -6.70 11.14
C ALA A 64 28.94 -5.21 11.40
N PRO A 65 29.44 -4.62 12.50
CA PRO A 65 29.31 -3.19 12.75
C PRO A 65 29.87 -2.35 11.59
N GLY A 66 29.13 -1.34 11.18
CA GLY A 66 29.41 -0.48 10.02
C GLY A 66 28.73 -0.93 8.72
N ASN A 67 28.13 -2.11 8.67
CA ASN A 67 27.37 -2.60 7.52
C ASN A 67 25.85 -2.47 7.69
N GLU A 68 25.40 -1.86 8.79
CA GLU A 68 23.99 -1.72 9.12
C GLU A 68 23.21 -1.07 8.00
N ASP A 69 23.77 -0.13 7.23
CA ASP A 69 23.07 0.61 6.16
C ASP A 69 23.20 -0.03 4.75
N SER A 70 23.97 -1.11 4.58
CA SER A 70 24.18 -1.74 3.26
C SER A 70 22.90 -2.35 2.66
N ASP A 71 22.44 -1.87 1.51
CA ASP A 71 21.31 -2.48 0.78
C ASP A 71 21.71 -3.66 -0.12
N TYR A 72 22.93 -4.15 0.00
CA TYR A 72 23.39 -5.34 -0.71
C TYR A 72 22.58 -6.56 -0.29
N HIS A 73 21.94 -7.21 -1.25
CA HIS A 73 21.26 -8.48 -1.05
C HIS A 73 22.30 -9.59 -1.15
N TRP A 74 22.36 -10.46 -0.14
CA TRP A 74 23.21 -11.63 -0.10
C TRP A 74 22.48 -12.84 -0.69
N HIS A 75 23.21 -13.68 -1.40
CA HIS A 75 22.68 -14.90 -1.97
C HIS A 75 22.32 -15.90 -0.87
N ALA A 76 21.07 -16.36 -0.86
CA ALA A 76 20.59 -17.33 0.10
C ALA A 76 19.59 -18.32 -0.52
N THR A 77 19.23 -19.33 0.27
CA THR A 77 18.09 -20.22 0.03
C THR A 77 17.04 -19.94 1.08
N PHE A 78 15.78 -19.82 0.65
CA PHE A 78 14.61 -19.64 1.49
C PHE A 78 13.83 -20.96 1.56
N VAL A 79 13.45 -21.37 2.76
CA VAL A 79 12.53 -22.49 2.99
C VAL A 79 11.36 -22.00 3.80
N PHE A 80 10.15 -22.25 3.33
CA PHE A 80 8.91 -21.93 4.03
C PHE A 80 8.19 -23.21 4.41
N ASP A 81 7.65 -23.27 5.63
CA ASP A 81 6.83 -24.37 6.09
C ASP A 81 5.72 -23.84 7.02
N ASN A 82 4.46 -23.97 6.59
CA ASN A 82 3.29 -23.62 7.41
C ASN A 82 2.49 -24.86 7.86
N GLY A 83 2.99 -26.07 7.63
CA GLY A 83 2.31 -27.34 7.87
C GLY A 83 1.35 -27.79 6.76
N PHE A 84 0.99 -26.91 5.83
CA PHE A 84 0.16 -27.21 4.65
C PHE A 84 0.99 -27.23 3.37
N ILE A 85 1.88 -26.27 3.21
CA ILE A 85 2.88 -26.20 2.15
C ILE A 85 4.28 -26.19 2.75
N ARG A 86 5.22 -26.78 2.00
CA ARG A 86 6.64 -26.69 2.28
C ARG A 86 7.39 -26.45 0.98
N ASP A 87 7.90 -25.24 0.82
CA ASP A 87 8.59 -24.80 -0.39
C ASP A 87 10.06 -24.49 -0.10
N THR A 88 10.92 -24.69 -1.10
CA THR A 88 12.32 -24.27 -1.08
C THR A 88 12.58 -23.45 -2.33
N VAL A 89 13.10 -22.24 -2.15
CA VAL A 89 13.42 -21.29 -3.21
C VAL A 89 14.90 -20.92 -3.09
N GLU A 90 15.68 -21.36 -4.07
CA GLU A 90 17.11 -21.06 -4.17
C GLU A 90 17.32 -19.69 -4.83
N ASN A 91 18.56 -19.17 -4.80
CA ASN A 91 18.95 -17.92 -5.46
C ASN A 91 18.09 -16.71 -5.07
N ILE A 92 17.74 -16.57 -3.78
CA ILE A 92 17.04 -15.39 -3.27
C ILE A 92 18.04 -14.36 -2.76
N GLY A 93 17.64 -13.09 -2.73
CA GLY A 93 18.36 -12.02 -2.05
C GLY A 93 17.90 -11.88 -0.60
N PHE A 94 18.84 -11.83 0.34
CA PHE A 94 18.58 -11.62 1.77
C PHE A 94 19.40 -10.44 2.30
N ARG A 95 18.78 -9.51 3.01
CA ARG A 95 19.49 -8.36 3.60
C ARG A 95 18.82 -7.81 4.84
N LEU A 96 19.54 -6.96 5.57
CA LEU A 96 18.95 -6.08 6.57
C LEU A 96 17.95 -5.10 5.91
N ARG A 97 16.89 -4.73 6.64
CA ARG A 97 15.91 -3.71 6.23
C ARG A 97 15.57 -2.74 7.35
N GLY A 98 15.12 -1.55 6.95
CA GLY A 98 14.64 -0.50 7.83
C GLY A 98 15.52 0.74 7.83
N ASN A 99 15.31 1.62 8.79
CA ASN A 99 16.19 2.76 9.06
C ASN A 99 16.83 2.53 10.43
N THR A 100 16.11 2.85 11.50
CA THR A 100 16.54 2.62 12.88
C THR A 100 16.59 1.13 13.26
N SER A 101 15.66 0.31 12.74
CA SER A 101 15.59 -1.12 13.07
C SER A 101 16.79 -1.95 12.61
N ARG A 102 17.62 -1.42 11.71
CA ARG A 102 18.89 -2.03 11.27
C ARG A 102 19.96 -1.95 12.36
N TYR A 103 19.79 -1.04 13.32
CA TYR A 103 20.68 -0.87 14.47
C TYR A 103 20.19 -1.62 15.71
N ALA A 104 18.95 -2.08 15.74
CA ALA A 104 18.39 -2.84 16.85
C ALA A 104 19.13 -4.16 17.12
N ALA A 105 19.10 -4.66 18.36
CA ALA A 105 19.67 -5.99 18.66
C ALA A 105 18.94 -7.09 17.87
N LYS A 106 17.61 -6.99 17.78
CA LYS A 106 16.79 -7.85 16.93
C LYS A 106 16.55 -7.18 15.57
N LYS A 107 17.43 -7.51 14.62
CA LYS A 107 17.42 -6.97 13.25
C LYS A 107 16.17 -7.38 12.50
N SER A 108 15.72 -6.53 11.57
CA SER A 108 14.70 -6.85 10.56
C SER A 108 15.36 -7.20 9.23
N PHE A 109 14.73 -8.06 8.44
CA PHE A 109 15.26 -8.55 7.17
C PHE A 109 14.29 -8.40 6.01
N LYS A 110 14.81 -8.26 4.80
CA LYS A 110 14.07 -8.38 3.55
C LYS A 110 14.51 -9.65 2.81
N VAL A 111 13.53 -10.41 2.35
CA VAL A 111 13.70 -11.51 1.41
C VAL A 111 13.23 -11.02 0.04
N SER A 112 14.05 -11.20 -0.99
CA SER A 112 13.75 -10.81 -2.37
C SER A 112 13.90 -12.02 -3.28
N PHE A 113 12.79 -12.47 -3.87
CA PHE A 113 12.79 -13.62 -4.76
C PHE A 113 13.30 -13.27 -6.16
N ASN A 114 13.27 -12.00 -6.56
CA ASN A 114 13.63 -11.60 -7.92
C ASN A 114 15.00 -10.93 -8.07
N THR A 115 15.79 -10.80 -6.99
CA THR A 115 17.13 -10.16 -7.06
C THR A 115 18.08 -10.89 -8.02
N TYR A 116 18.12 -12.22 -7.97
CA TYR A 116 19.01 -13.03 -8.83
C TYR A 116 18.28 -13.78 -9.93
N GLU A 117 16.95 -13.82 -9.87
CA GLU A 117 16.08 -14.40 -10.90
C GLU A 117 14.99 -13.37 -11.27
N SER A 118 15.31 -12.50 -12.23
CA SER A 118 14.43 -11.40 -12.65
C SER A 118 13.01 -11.89 -12.99
N GLY A 119 12.00 -11.18 -12.49
CA GLY A 119 10.58 -11.50 -12.68
C GLY A 119 10.04 -12.68 -11.86
N ARG A 120 10.87 -13.34 -11.02
CA ARG A 120 10.41 -14.45 -10.20
C ARG A 120 9.51 -13.98 -9.06
N LYS A 121 8.39 -14.68 -8.91
CA LYS A 121 7.46 -14.56 -7.77
C LYS A 121 7.38 -15.89 -7.04
N TRP A 122 7.25 -15.83 -5.72
CA TRP A 122 6.88 -16.98 -4.89
C TRP A 122 5.51 -16.72 -4.29
N GLN A 123 4.54 -17.62 -4.53
CA GLN A 123 3.16 -17.47 -4.06
C GLN A 123 2.54 -16.09 -4.37
N GLY A 124 2.87 -15.53 -5.54
CA GLY A 124 2.35 -14.24 -6.01
C GLY A 124 3.09 -13.00 -5.49
N VAL A 125 4.10 -13.13 -4.62
CA VAL A 125 4.89 -12.00 -4.12
C VAL A 125 6.34 -12.05 -4.63
N GLU A 126 6.93 -10.88 -4.81
CA GLU A 126 8.34 -10.74 -5.18
C GLU A 126 9.27 -10.61 -3.97
N LYS A 127 8.75 -10.03 -2.89
CA LYS A 127 9.52 -9.69 -1.69
C LYS A 127 8.69 -9.95 -0.43
N LEU A 128 9.36 -10.29 0.66
CA LEU A 128 8.80 -10.33 2.01
C LEU A 128 9.57 -9.37 2.92
N ASN A 129 8.86 -8.70 3.82
CA ASN A 129 9.46 -7.95 4.91
C ASN A 129 9.32 -8.76 6.20
N ILE A 130 10.44 -9.21 6.77
CA ILE A 130 10.50 -9.99 8.01
C ILE A 130 10.94 -9.06 9.14
N ASN A 131 9.98 -8.48 9.84
CA ASN A 131 10.19 -7.41 10.81
C ASN A 131 10.42 -7.95 12.21
N GLY A 132 11.48 -7.47 12.85
CA GLY A 132 11.79 -7.79 14.24
C GLY A 132 10.84 -7.12 15.24
N GLU A 133 10.13 -6.07 14.80
CA GLU A 133 9.23 -5.20 15.59
C GLU A 133 9.91 -4.75 16.89
N HIS A 134 11.17 -4.32 16.79
CA HIS A 134 12.05 -4.13 17.94
C HIS A 134 11.59 -3.09 18.97
N ASN A 135 10.83 -2.07 18.56
CA ASN A 135 10.25 -1.11 19.49
C ASN A 135 8.97 -1.64 20.13
N ASP A 136 8.26 -2.58 19.47
CA ASP A 136 7.00 -3.15 19.95
C ASP A 136 7.22 -4.44 20.77
N PRO A 137 7.09 -4.40 22.11
CA PRO A 137 7.26 -5.59 22.95
C PRO A 137 6.18 -6.66 22.71
N SER A 138 5.07 -6.31 22.06
CA SER A 138 4.02 -7.27 21.70
C SER A 138 4.28 -7.98 20.37
N VAL A 139 5.13 -7.40 19.51
CA VAL A 139 5.37 -7.82 18.12
C VAL A 139 4.07 -7.86 17.30
N ALA A 140 2.98 -7.24 17.75
CA ALA A 140 1.63 -7.44 17.24
C ALA A 140 0.93 -6.15 16.81
N ARG A 141 1.41 -4.97 17.24
CA ARG A 141 0.74 -3.68 16.99
C ARG A 141 0.54 -3.43 15.51
N SER A 142 1.60 -3.50 14.72
CA SER A 142 1.56 -3.30 13.27
C SER A 142 0.53 -4.19 12.59
N LYS A 143 0.52 -5.50 12.92
CA LYS A 143 -0.45 -6.45 12.36
C LYS A 143 -1.88 -6.09 12.74
N ILE A 144 -2.15 -5.86 14.03
CA ILE A 144 -3.49 -5.50 14.51
C ILE A 144 -3.98 -4.22 13.81
N CYS A 145 -3.11 -3.23 13.65
CA CYS A 145 -3.42 -1.99 12.95
C CYS A 145 -3.81 -2.25 11.48
N TRP A 146 -3.00 -3.01 10.75
CA TRP A 146 -3.32 -3.32 9.35
C TRP A 146 -4.59 -4.17 9.20
N ASP A 147 -4.86 -5.10 10.11
CA ASP A 147 -6.10 -5.88 10.10
C ASP A 147 -7.32 -4.98 10.34
N MET A 148 -7.27 -4.07 11.33
CA MET A 148 -8.34 -3.10 11.59
C MET A 148 -8.57 -2.15 10.40
N LEU A 149 -7.50 -1.68 9.76
CA LEU A 149 -7.58 -0.84 8.57
C LEU A 149 -8.25 -1.58 7.41
N ARG A 150 -7.90 -2.85 7.19
CA ARG A 150 -8.54 -3.70 6.16
C ARG A 150 -10.02 -3.93 6.46
N ASP A 151 -10.38 -4.18 7.71
CA ASP A 151 -11.79 -4.32 8.14
C ASP A 151 -12.60 -3.03 7.92
N MET A 152 -11.92 -1.87 7.99
CA MET A 152 -12.51 -0.55 7.69
C MET A 152 -12.56 -0.22 6.19
N GLY A 153 -12.06 -1.09 5.32
CA GLY A 153 -12.00 -0.87 3.88
C GLY A 153 -10.85 0.01 3.42
N VAL A 154 -9.79 0.15 4.22
CA VAL A 154 -8.56 0.86 3.85
C VAL A 154 -7.54 -0.12 3.26
N PRO A 155 -6.90 0.20 2.11
CA PRO A 155 -5.81 -0.59 1.56
C PRO A 155 -4.60 -0.59 2.50
N ALA A 156 -4.33 -1.76 3.07
CA ALA A 156 -3.19 -2.00 3.95
C ALA A 156 -2.54 -3.38 3.66
N PRO A 157 -1.24 -3.55 3.98
CA PRO A 157 -0.52 -4.82 3.87
C PRO A 157 -1.20 -5.97 4.59
N ARG A 158 -1.13 -7.17 4.02
CA ARG A 158 -1.36 -8.41 4.77
C ARG A 158 -0.16 -8.66 5.68
N ALA A 159 -0.42 -9.21 6.87
CA ALA A 159 0.64 -9.59 7.79
C ALA A 159 0.25 -10.79 8.66
N ASN A 160 1.23 -11.63 8.98
CA ASN A 160 1.15 -12.69 9.97
C ASN A 160 2.45 -12.78 10.78
N HIS A 161 2.53 -13.74 11.69
CA HIS A 161 3.73 -14.01 12.46
C HIS A 161 4.43 -15.28 11.97
N VAL A 162 5.76 -15.23 11.92
CA VAL A 162 6.61 -16.35 11.50
C VAL A 162 7.72 -16.61 12.52
N ARG A 163 8.20 -17.85 12.58
CA ARG A 163 9.43 -18.21 13.29
C ARG A 163 10.58 -18.18 12.30
N LEU A 164 11.54 -17.28 12.50
CA LEU A 164 12.70 -17.15 11.64
C LEU A 164 13.86 -18.01 12.16
N TYR A 165 14.47 -18.77 11.26
CA TYR A 165 15.71 -19.47 11.45
C TYR A 165 16.72 -18.99 10.40
N VAL A 166 17.96 -18.71 10.82
CA VAL A 166 19.06 -18.37 9.90
C VAL A 166 20.21 -19.32 10.16
N ASN A 167 20.62 -20.09 9.14
CA ASN A 167 21.65 -21.14 9.26
C ASN A 167 21.38 -22.13 10.40
N GLY A 168 20.11 -22.45 10.64
CA GLY A 168 19.67 -23.38 11.70
C GLY A 168 19.54 -22.75 13.10
N GLU A 169 19.98 -21.50 13.30
CA GLU A 169 19.79 -20.79 14.57
C GLU A 169 18.42 -20.12 14.61
N ASN A 170 17.74 -20.21 15.76
CA ASN A 170 16.43 -19.60 15.98
C ASN A 170 16.59 -18.11 16.29
N TYR A 171 16.08 -17.25 15.41
CA TYR A 171 16.06 -15.80 15.59
C TYR A 171 14.80 -15.32 16.32
N GLY A 172 13.80 -16.18 16.48
CA GLY A 172 12.57 -15.93 17.24
C GLY A 172 11.36 -15.62 16.36
N LEU A 173 10.36 -14.98 16.98
CA LEU A 173 9.11 -14.57 16.34
C LEU A 173 9.30 -13.26 15.59
N TYR A 174 8.81 -13.17 14.36
CA TYR A 174 8.88 -11.99 13.50
C TYR A 174 7.50 -11.70 12.89
N ALA A 175 7.21 -10.44 12.57
CA ALA A 175 6.08 -10.11 11.72
C ALA A 175 6.50 -10.25 10.25
N ASN A 176 5.81 -11.10 9.49
CA ASN A 176 5.95 -11.19 8.04
C ASN A 176 4.91 -10.28 7.40
N VAL A 177 5.37 -9.25 6.71
CA VAL A 177 4.55 -8.16 6.17
C VAL A 177 4.68 -8.14 4.66
N GLU A 178 3.53 -8.07 3.97
CA GLU A 178 3.44 -7.89 2.53
C GLU A 178 4.23 -6.66 2.07
N HIS A 179 4.98 -6.83 0.99
CA HIS A 179 5.69 -5.72 0.38
C HIS A 179 4.70 -4.83 -0.38
N ILE A 180 4.77 -3.52 -0.20
CA ILE A 180 3.95 -2.57 -0.95
C ILE A 180 4.72 -2.25 -2.24
N ASP A 181 4.30 -2.87 -3.33
CA ASP A 181 4.87 -2.77 -4.66
C ASP A 181 3.76 -2.87 -5.73
N GLU A 182 4.13 -3.13 -6.98
CA GLU A 182 3.19 -3.23 -8.10
C GLU A 182 2.21 -4.42 -7.95
N GLU A 183 2.60 -5.49 -7.25
CA GLU A 183 1.71 -6.63 -7.00
C GLU A 183 0.69 -6.28 -5.91
N PHE A 184 1.11 -5.55 -4.86
CA PHE A 184 0.19 -4.97 -3.89
C PHE A 184 -0.84 -4.06 -4.57
N ALA A 185 -0.39 -3.17 -5.45
CA ALA A 185 -1.26 -2.24 -6.17
C ALA A 185 -2.23 -2.98 -7.09
N GLY A 186 -1.73 -3.93 -7.88
CA GLY A 186 -2.55 -4.74 -8.79
C GLY A 186 -3.67 -5.49 -8.08
N LEU A 187 -3.39 -6.09 -6.91
CA LEU A 187 -4.39 -6.85 -6.15
C LEU A 187 -5.49 -6.00 -5.53
N ARG A 188 -5.21 -4.71 -5.22
CA ARG A 188 -6.16 -3.82 -4.52
C ARG A 188 -6.85 -2.84 -5.44
N PHE A 189 -6.16 -2.31 -6.44
CA PHE A 189 -6.69 -1.27 -7.31
C PHE A 189 -7.03 -1.77 -8.71
N GLY A 190 -6.72 -3.03 -9.03
CA GLY A 190 -6.98 -3.64 -10.33
C GLY A 190 -6.05 -3.15 -11.45
N ASN A 191 -5.06 -2.32 -11.11
CA ASN A 191 -4.02 -1.81 -11.99
C ASN A 191 -2.73 -1.60 -11.19
N LYS A 192 -1.60 -1.54 -11.89
CA LYS A 192 -0.28 -1.42 -11.29
C LYS A 192 0.69 -0.53 -12.09
N ASP A 193 0.13 0.31 -12.96
CA ASP A 193 0.87 1.14 -13.91
C ASP A 193 1.15 2.56 -13.36
N GLY A 194 0.53 2.90 -12.24
CA GLY A 194 0.66 4.21 -11.61
C GLY A 194 1.95 4.37 -10.80
N ASN A 195 2.33 5.63 -10.56
CA ASN A 195 3.42 5.94 -9.66
C ASN A 195 3.06 5.55 -8.23
N LEU A 196 4.02 4.90 -7.55
CA LEU A 196 3.93 4.56 -6.13
C LEU A 196 5.04 5.28 -5.39
N TYR A 197 4.68 6.24 -4.55
CA TYR A 197 5.60 6.98 -3.71
C TYR A 197 5.59 6.41 -2.30
N LYS A 198 6.75 6.06 -1.77
CA LYS A 198 6.97 5.92 -0.34
C LYS A 198 7.30 7.28 0.25
N CYS A 199 6.46 7.73 1.16
CA CYS A 199 6.56 9.03 1.80
C CYS A 199 7.30 8.87 3.14
N LEU A 200 8.51 9.42 3.18
CA LEU A 200 9.45 9.39 4.27
C LEU A 200 9.62 10.79 4.83
N TRP A 201 9.98 10.90 6.11
CA TRP A 201 10.30 12.19 6.72
C TRP A 201 11.28 13.01 5.86
N PRO A 202 10.99 14.28 5.53
CA PRO A 202 9.85 15.11 5.96
C PRO A 202 8.74 15.27 4.89
N ALA A 203 8.06 14.20 4.49
CA ALA A 203 6.96 14.23 3.51
C ALA A 203 5.67 14.88 4.08
N ASP A 204 5.63 16.21 4.06
CA ASP A 204 4.58 17.04 4.67
C ASP A 204 3.47 17.50 3.71
N LEU A 205 3.52 17.08 2.45
CA LEU A 205 2.62 17.49 1.36
C LEU A 205 2.53 19.01 1.17
N ALA A 206 3.58 19.75 1.53
CA ALA A 206 3.64 21.18 1.29
C ALA A 206 3.84 21.50 -0.20
N TYR A 207 3.21 22.58 -0.66
CA TYR A 207 3.39 23.08 -2.01
C TYR A 207 4.77 23.72 -2.20
N LEU A 208 5.56 23.16 -3.11
CA LEU A 208 6.93 23.61 -3.42
C LEU A 208 7.03 24.40 -4.74
N GLY A 209 5.92 24.55 -5.45
CA GLY A 209 5.85 25.17 -6.78
C GLY A 209 5.30 24.20 -7.84
N ASP A 210 5.16 24.72 -9.06
CA ASP A 210 4.63 23.99 -10.23
C ASP A 210 5.65 23.02 -10.84
N ASP A 211 6.93 23.13 -10.49
CA ASP A 211 8.00 22.28 -11.01
C ASP A 211 7.97 20.90 -10.35
N PRO A 212 7.69 19.81 -11.10
CA PRO A 212 7.68 18.46 -10.53
C PRO A 212 9.00 18.03 -9.90
N ASP A 213 10.13 18.54 -10.41
CA ASP A 213 11.45 18.20 -9.86
C ASP A 213 11.65 18.78 -8.45
N ALA A 214 10.88 19.80 -8.05
CA ALA A 214 10.92 20.33 -6.69
C ALA A 214 10.52 19.28 -5.64
N TYR A 215 9.73 18.26 -6.02
CA TYR A 215 9.28 17.19 -5.13
C TYR A 215 10.25 16.00 -5.06
N LYS A 216 11.36 16.03 -5.80
CA LYS A 216 12.44 15.02 -5.75
C LYS A 216 13.50 15.31 -4.67
N PHE A 217 13.20 16.22 -3.74
CA PHE A 217 14.15 16.63 -2.71
C PHE A 217 14.51 15.48 -1.75
N THR A 218 15.71 15.55 -1.20
CA THR A 218 16.28 14.52 -0.32
C THR A 218 16.42 15.00 1.12
N SER A 219 16.30 14.05 2.04
CA SER A 219 16.63 14.20 3.46
C SER A 219 17.65 13.11 3.83
N GLY A 220 18.89 13.53 4.04
CA GLY A 220 20.03 12.60 4.03
C GLY A 220 20.18 11.96 2.65
N ASP A 221 20.30 10.64 2.61
CA ASP A 221 20.56 9.87 1.38
C ASP A 221 19.29 9.36 0.68
N ARG A 222 18.09 9.81 1.11
CA ARG A 222 16.81 9.33 0.58
C ARG A 222 15.91 10.48 0.18
N ARG A 223 15.08 10.26 -0.84
CA ARG A 223 14.01 11.21 -1.20
C ARG A 223 12.90 11.19 -0.14
N ALA A 224 12.30 12.34 0.13
CA ALA A 224 11.12 12.41 0.99
C ALA A 224 9.92 11.72 0.33
N TYR A 225 9.78 11.86 -0.98
CA TYR A 225 8.85 11.08 -1.80
C TYR A 225 9.68 10.13 -2.68
N GLU A 226 9.93 8.92 -2.20
CA GLU A 226 10.74 7.91 -2.90
C GLU A 226 9.86 7.11 -3.88
N LEU A 227 10.11 7.23 -5.18
CA LEU A 227 9.36 6.52 -6.21
C LEU A 227 9.76 5.04 -6.24
N HIS A 228 8.79 4.13 -6.27
CA HIS A 228 9.00 2.67 -6.26
C HIS A 228 8.33 1.92 -7.43
N ILE A 229 7.52 2.61 -8.24
CA ILE A 229 7.00 2.12 -9.52
C ILE A 229 7.27 3.22 -10.54
N ASN A 230 7.70 2.86 -11.76
CA ASN A 230 8.14 3.78 -12.81
C ASN A 230 9.40 4.58 -12.44
N GLU A 231 10.36 3.93 -11.78
CA GLU A 231 11.62 4.53 -11.34
C GLU A 231 12.49 5.03 -12.51
N GLU A 232 12.37 4.44 -13.70
CA GLU A 232 13.13 4.86 -14.88
C GLU A 232 12.60 6.16 -15.50
N GLU A 233 11.28 6.32 -15.53
CA GLU A 233 10.60 7.52 -15.99
C GLU A 233 10.85 8.70 -15.03
N ASP A 234 10.91 8.41 -13.72
CA ASP A 234 11.17 9.39 -12.66
C ASP A 234 10.28 10.64 -12.77
N ASP A 235 9.02 10.46 -13.18
CA ASP A 235 8.07 11.56 -13.36
C ASP A 235 7.28 11.82 -12.07
N TYR A 236 7.28 13.07 -11.61
CA TYR A 236 6.61 13.52 -10.39
C TYR A 236 5.44 14.48 -10.68
N SER A 237 5.05 14.61 -11.96
CA SER A 237 4.04 15.58 -12.40
C SER A 237 2.67 15.33 -11.76
N ASP A 238 2.32 14.06 -11.54
CA ASP A 238 1.08 13.70 -10.84
C ASP A 238 1.11 14.09 -9.36
N LEU A 239 2.22 13.82 -8.66
CA LEU A 239 2.40 14.23 -7.26
C LEU A 239 2.35 15.75 -7.13
N ALA A 240 3.03 16.48 -8.03
CA ALA A 240 3.03 17.93 -8.05
C ALA A 240 1.62 18.49 -8.25
N HIS A 241 0.85 17.94 -9.20
CA HIS A 241 -0.53 18.33 -9.44
C HIS A 241 -1.45 18.04 -8.24
N PHE A 242 -1.33 16.87 -7.62
CA PHE A 242 -2.08 16.54 -6.41
C PHE A 242 -1.81 17.54 -5.29
N ILE A 243 -0.54 17.85 -5.02
CA ILE A 243 -0.14 18.79 -3.97
C ILE A 243 -0.59 20.22 -4.31
N GLU A 244 -0.53 20.63 -5.58
CA GLU A 244 -1.07 21.91 -6.05
C GLU A 244 -2.57 22.02 -5.76
N VAL A 245 -3.37 21.03 -6.16
CA VAL A 245 -4.82 21.01 -5.90
C VAL A 245 -5.10 21.07 -4.40
N LEU A 246 -4.38 20.28 -3.59
CA LEU A 246 -4.54 20.24 -2.14
C LEU A 246 -4.28 21.60 -1.47
N ASN A 247 -3.24 22.33 -1.90
CA ASN A 247 -2.78 23.53 -1.20
C ASN A 247 -3.32 24.84 -1.79
N ASN A 248 -3.60 24.88 -3.09
CA ASN A 248 -3.94 26.12 -3.79
C ASN A 248 -5.43 26.23 -4.17
N THR A 249 -6.22 25.16 -4.03
CA THR A 249 -7.67 25.27 -4.23
C THR A 249 -8.32 26.05 -3.08
N PRO A 250 -9.18 27.04 -3.37
CA PRO A 250 -9.95 27.74 -2.33
C PRO A 250 -10.76 26.76 -1.47
N LEU A 251 -10.79 26.96 -0.15
CA LEU A 251 -11.44 26.04 0.80
C LEU A 251 -12.91 25.69 0.47
N GLN A 252 -13.64 26.62 -0.14
CA GLN A 252 -15.03 26.42 -0.55
C GLN A 252 -15.19 25.45 -1.73
N ASP A 253 -14.15 25.33 -2.56
CA ASP A 253 -14.12 24.50 -3.78
C ASP A 253 -13.30 23.21 -3.54
N LEU A 254 -12.42 23.20 -2.52
CA LEU A 254 -11.51 22.11 -2.19
C LEU A 254 -12.17 20.73 -2.12
N PRO A 255 -13.36 20.53 -1.49
CA PRO A 255 -13.99 19.21 -1.49
C PRO A 255 -14.24 18.65 -2.90
N CYS A 256 -14.68 19.50 -3.84
CA CYS A 256 -14.98 19.08 -5.21
C CYS A 256 -13.71 18.83 -6.03
N GLU A 257 -12.70 19.69 -5.91
CA GLU A 257 -11.46 19.55 -6.68
C GLU A 257 -10.57 18.43 -6.14
N LEU A 258 -10.45 18.31 -4.81
CA LEU A 258 -9.63 17.27 -4.18
C LEU A 258 -10.17 15.87 -4.44
N GLU A 259 -11.49 15.67 -4.41
CA GLU A 259 -12.12 14.38 -4.70
C GLU A 259 -11.94 13.94 -6.16
N GLN A 260 -11.51 14.81 -7.07
CA GLN A 260 -11.16 14.44 -8.44
C GLN A 260 -9.78 13.78 -8.51
N VAL A 261 -8.84 14.17 -7.65
CA VAL A 261 -7.43 13.74 -7.70
C VAL A 261 -6.99 12.90 -6.49
N PHE A 262 -7.84 12.72 -5.48
CA PHE A 262 -7.51 11.98 -4.27
C PHE A 262 -8.71 11.23 -3.68
N ASN A 263 -8.47 10.03 -3.16
CA ASN A 263 -9.49 9.26 -2.46
C ASN A 263 -9.67 9.76 -1.01
N VAL A 264 -10.45 10.84 -0.86
CA VAL A 264 -10.69 11.51 0.43
C VAL A 264 -11.39 10.58 1.44
N ASP A 265 -12.35 9.75 1.03
CA ASP A 265 -13.07 8.85 1.97
C ASP A 265 -12.10 7.84 2.62
N SER A 266 -11.26 7.18 1.82
CA SER A 266 -10.25 6.24 2.34
C SER A 266 -9.23 6.93 3.24
N TYR A 267 -8.79 8.13 2.87
CA TYR A 267 -7.89 8.93 3.70
C TYR A 267 -8.52 9.32 5.04
N LEU A 268 -9.76 9.81 5.05
CA LEU A 268 -10.44 10.20 6.30
C LEU A 268 -10.62 9.01 7.27
N ARG A 269 -10.90 7.80 6.75
CA ARG A 269 -10.91 6.56 7.56
C ARG A 269 -9.53 6.27 8.14
N SER A 270 -8.48 6.41 7.33
CA SER A 270 -7.09 6.17 7.74
C SER A 270 -6.65 7.14 8.82
N ILE A 271 -6.94 8.43 8.66
CA ILE A 271 -6.58 9.49 9.62
C ILE A 271 -7.41 9.39 10.90
N ALA A 272 -8.69 9.00 10.82
CA ALA A 272 -9.46 8.69 12.02
C ALA A 272 -8.81 7.54 12.82
N PHE A 273 -8.35 6.49 12.13
CA PHE A 273 -7.61 5.39 12.74
C PHE A 273 -6.27 5.85 13.33
N ASP A 274 -5.49 6.65 12.59
CA ASP A 274 -4.19 7.20 13.01
C ASP A 274 -4.30 7.96 14.35
N VAL A 275 -5.31 8.84 14.46
CA VAL A 275 -5.62 9.58 15.71
C VAL A 275 -6.03 8.64 16.84
N LEU A 276 -6.90 7.66 16.59
CA LEU A 276 -7.40 6.74 17.62
C LEU A 276 -6.33 5.76 18.12
N SER A 277 -5.43 5.34 17.23
CA SER A 277 -4.31 4.46 17.56
C SER A 277 -3.16 5.21 18.23
N GLY A 278 -3.13 6.54 18.18
CA GLY A 278 -2.06 7.37 18.75
C GLY A 278 -0.75 7.21 17.99
N ASN A 279 -0.80 7.14 16.66
CA ASN A 279 0.38 7.00 15.81
C ASN A 279 1.17 8.31 15.74
N TRP A 280 2.17 8.47 16.60
CA TRP A 280 2.96 9.70 16.60
C TRP A 280 4.01 9.71 15.47
N ASP A 281 4.44 8.56 14.94
CA ASP A 281 5.40 8.50 13.80
C ASP A 281 4.70 8.58 12.43
N GLY A 282 3.38 8.77 12.43
CA GLY A 282 2.56 8.86 11.22
C GLY A 282 2.60 10.23 10.51
N PRO A 283 1.76 10.40 9.48
CA PRO A 283 1.74 11.61 8.67
C PRO A 283 1.31 12.86 9.43
N ILE A 284 0.41 12.75 10.42
CA ILE A 284 -0.17 13.91 11.12
C ILE A 284 0.87 14.65 11.97
N TYR A 285 1.70 13.90 12.70
CA TYR A 285 2.67 14.48 13.63
C TYR A 285 4.06 14.55 13.00
N ASN A 286 4.62 13.41 12.59
CA ASN A 286 5.99 13.35 12.12
C ASN A 286 6.14 13.57 10.60
N LYS A 287 5.05 13.59 9.81
CA LYS A 287 5.10 13.71 8.34
C LYS A 287 5.91 12.57 7.70
N ASN A 288 5.62 11.36 8.15
CA ASN A 288 6.39 10.16 7.83
C ASN A 288 5.44 8.94 7.66
N ASN A 289 6.00 7.84 7.14
CA ASN A 289 5.41 6.51 7.14
C ASN A 289 4.05 6.36 6.43
N PHE A 290 3.98 6.69 5.15
CA PHE A 290 2.84 6.34 4.31
C PHE A 290 3.26 6.12 2.86
N TYR A 291 2.36 5.58 2.05
CA TYR A 291 2.51 5.51 0.61
C TYR A 291 1.38 6.28 -0.07
N LEU A 292 1.70 6.80 -1.26
CA LEU A 292 0.74 7.36 -2.20
C LEU A 292 0.83 6.58 -3.51
N TYR A 293 -0.27 5.99 -3.95
CA TYR A 293 -0.36 5.32 -5.25
C TYR A 293 -1.28 6.10 -6.19
N HIS A 294 -0.79 6.51 -7.35
CA HIS A 294 -1.63 7.17 -8.36
C HIS A 294 -2.40 6.13 -9.17
N ASN A 295 -3.63 5.88 -8.78
CA ASN A 295 -4.50 4.88 -9.40
C ASN A 295 -4.97 5.34 -10.78
N GLN A 296 -4.35 4.79 -11.84
CA GLN A 296 -4.64 5.15 -13.22
C GLN A 296 -6.07 4.83 -13.68
N SER A 297 -6.75 3.91 -13.00
CA SER A 297 -8.15 3.57 -13.33
C SER A 297 -9.14 4.64 -12.84
N THR A 298 -8.80 5.37 -11.77
CA THR A 298 -9.66 6.40 -11.18
C THR A 298 -9.14 7.82 -11.39
N GLY A 299 -7.86 7.97 -11.75
CA GLY A 299 -7.17 9.26 -11.81
C GLY A 299 -6.91 9.88 -10.44
N ARG A 300 -6.94 9.07 -9.37
CA ARG A 300 -6.82 9.54 -7.99
C ARG A 300 -5.61 8.95 -7.29
N PHE A 301 -5.01 9.71 -6.40
CA PHE A 301 -4.11 9.16 -5.39
C PHE A 301 -4.87 8.36 -4.34
N GLU A 302 -4.29 7.22 -3.98
CA GLU A 302 -4.73 6.34 -2.92
C GLU A 302 -3.71 6.41 -1.77
N TYR A 303 -4.18 6.75 -0.56
CA TYR A 303 -3.36 6.73 0.65
C TYR A 303 -3.26 5.30 1.19
N ILE A 304 -2.04 4.86 1.51
CA ILE A 304 -1.76 3.52 2.05
C ILE A 304 -0.96 3.67 3.36
N PRO A 305 -1.52 3.25 4.52
CA PRO A 305 -0.83 3.26 5.81
C PRO A 305 0.41 2.33 5.83
N TYR A 306 1.50 2.80 6.43
CA TYR A 306 2.76 2.06 6.54
C TYR A 306 3.41 2.29 7.92
N ASP A 307 4.27 1.37 8.38
CA ASP A 307 5.00 1.44 9.66
C ASP A 307 4.12 1.83 10.88
N LEU A 308 3.27 0.91 11.33
CA LEU A 308 2.25 1.16 12.37
C LEU A 308 2.63 0.55 13.74
N ASP A 309 3.92 0.30 13.98
CA ASP A 309 4.42 -0.26 15.25
C ASP A 309 4.36 0.75 16.39
N ASN A 310 4.56 2.03 16.08
CA ASN A 310 4.53 3.16 17.00
C ASN A 310 3.10 3.63 17.35
N THR A 311 2.25 2.68 17.72
CA THR A 311 0.83 2.86 18.04
C THR A 311 0.46 2.26 19.40
N PHE A 312 -0.75 2.53 19.88
CA PHE A 312 -1.30 1.99 21.13
C PHE A 312 -0.40 2.22 22.35
N GLY A 313 0.00 3.48 22.52
CA GLY A 313 0.67 3.98 23.72
C GLY A 313 2.15 3.65 23.82
N ILE A 314 2.82 3.37 22.69
CA ILE A 314 4.27 3.20 22.65
C ILE A 314 4.97 4.43 22.06
N ASP A 315 6.10 4.77 22.65
CA ASP A 315 6.94 5.91 22.27
C ASP A 315 8.42 5.51 22.43
N TRP A 316 9.34 6.29 21.85
CA TRP A 316 10.79 6.07 21.98
C TRP A 316 11.40 6.72 23.23
N PHE A 317 10.59 7.36 24.08
CA PHE A 317 11.06 8.03 25.30
C PHE A 317 11.26 7.11 26.49
#